data_AF-A0A0Q8E5E2-F1
#
_entry.id   AF-A0A0Q8E5E2-F1
#
_cell.length_a   1.000
_cell.length_b   1.000
_cell.length_c   1.000
_cell.angle_alpha   90.00
_cell.angle_beta   90.00
_cell.angle_gamma   90.00
#
_symmetry.space_group_name_H-M   'P 1'
#
loop_
_entity.id
_entity.type
_entity.pdbx_description
1 polymer ?
#
loop_
_entity_poly.entity_id
_entity_poly.type
_entity_poly.pdbx_seq_one_letter_code
_entity_poly.pdbx_strand_id
1 'polypeptide(L)'
;MTVTTAPRTTAPRTTAPRRFWFAADAVVSAVVGVAHLAAAVPLADLVGADVAAHRWVGAFLLGYAVVVGAYARSAMSPRLGWAVVAGNVVWVIASIEVALTAMGGLEGAGRVWVVLQALVVADLALLQARALRTR
;
A
#
# COMPACT_ATOMS: atom_id res chain seq x y z
N MET A 1 -46.72 13.12 -32.92
CA MET A 1 -45.25 13.02 -32.86
C MET A 1 -44.90 12.11 -31.69
N THR A 2 -44.43 10.89 -31.96
CA THR A 2 -44.09 9.92 -30.91
C THR A 2 -42.57 9.90 -30.78
N VAL A 3 -42.04 10.41 -29.66
CA VAL A 3 -40.59 10.41 -29.40
C VAL A 3 -40.25 9.07 -28.73
N THR A 4 -39.64 8.17 -29.50
CA THR A 4 -39.09 6.92 -28.97
C THR A 4 -37.76 7.22 -28.29
N THR A 5 -37.77 7.30 -26.96
CA THR A 5 -36.54 7.42 -26.16
C THR A 5 -35.87 6.06 -26.09
N ALA A 6 -34.74 5.89 -26.81
CA ALA A 6 -33.95 4.67 -26.71
C ALA A 6 -33.33 4.52 -25.31
N PRO A 7 -33.33 3.33 -24.70
CA PRO A 7 -32.68 3.10 -23.42
C PRO A 7 -31.17 3.30 -23.56
N ARG A 8 -30.63 4.27 -22.83
CA ARG A 8 -29.20 4.55 -22.77
C ARG A 8 -28.55 3.43 -21.95
N THR A 9 -27.97 2.43 -22.61
CA THR A 9 -27.24 1.34 -21.96
C THR A 9 -25.94 1.92 -21.38
N THR A 10 -25.90 2.15 -20.07
CA THR A 10 -24.67 2.47 -19.35
C THR A 10 -23.78 1.23 -19.38
N ALA A 11 -22.73 1.24 -20.21
CA ALA A 11 -21.72 0.20 -20.19
C ALA A 11 -21.17 0.05 -18.75
N PRO A 12 -20.99 -1.18 -18.24
CA PRO A 12 -20.47 -1.38 -16.90
C PRO A 12 -19.06 -0.80 -16.80
N ARG A 13 -18.89 0.27 -16.02
CA ARG A 13 -17.57 0.83 -15.66
C ARG A 13 -16.73 -0.29 -15.05
N THR A 14 -15.67 -0.70 -15.74
CA THR A 14 -14.81 -1.81 -15.32
C THR A 14 -14.11 -1.46 -14.00
N THR A 15 -14.63 -1.96 -12.89
CA THR A 15 -14.01 -1.75 -11.56
C THR A 15 -12.83 -2.69 -11.29
N ALA A 16 -12.57 -3.64 -12.18
CA ALA A 16 -11.56 -4.68 -12.04
C ALA A 16 -10.14 -4.14 -11.80
N PRO A 17 -9.63 -3.13 -12.56
CA PRO A 17 -8.27 -2.62 -12.34
C PRO A 17 -8.09 -2.02 -10.94
N ARG A 18 -9.11 -1.31 -10.44
CA ARG A 18 -9.07 -0.79 -9.07
C ARG A 18 -8.99 -1.92 -8.06
N ARG A 19 -9.94 -2.86 -8.11
CA ARG A 19 -10.00 -3.94 -7.10
C ARG A 19 -8.68 -4.69 -7.06
N PHE A 20 -8.09 -4.94 -8.22
CA PHE A 20 -6.79 -5.58 -8.36
C PHE A 20 -5.67 -4.81 -7.66
N TRP A 21 -5.43 -3.53 -8.00
CA TRP A 21 -4.29 -2.79 -7.44
C TRP A 21 -4.41 -2.52 -5.94
N PHE A 22 -5.62 -2.31 -5.43
CA PHE A 22 -5.83 -2.21 -3.99
C PHE A 22 -5.66 -3.56 -3.28
N ALA A 23 -6.11 -4.67 -3.89
CA ALA A 23 -5.88 -6.00 -3.33
C ALA A 23 -4.39 -6.37 -3.34
N ALA A 24 -3.66 -6.04 -4.41
CA ALA A 24 -2.22 -6.26 -4.51
C ALA A 24 -1.46 -5.54 -3.39
N ASP A 25 -1.77 -4.26 -3.14
CA ASP A 25 -1.19 -3.48 -2.04
C ASP A 25 -1.50 -4.09 -0.67
N ALA A 26 -2.74 -4.52 -0.45
CA ALA A 26 -3.13 -5.20 0.79
C ALA A 26 -2.33 -6.51 0.99
N VAL A 27 -2.16 -7.31 -0.06
CA VAL A 27 -1.39 -8.57 0.02
C VAL A 27 0.09 -8.31 0.28
N VAL A 28 0.70 -7.37 -0.44
CA VAL A 28 2.11 -6.99 -0.23
C VAL A 28 2.32 -6.48 1.19
N SER A 29 1.46 -5.57 1.66
CA SER A 29 1.49 -5.06 3.04
C SER A 29 1.33 -6.18 4.07
N ALA A 30 0.41 -7.12 3.84
CA ALA A 30 0.20 -8.24 4.74
C ALA A 30 1.43 -9.15 4.81
N VAL A 31 2.01 -9.51 3.66
CA VAL A 31 3.21 -10.37 3.58
C VAL A 31 4.39 -9.72 4.29
N VAL A 32 4.66 -8.44 4.02
CA VAL A 32 5.75 -7.71 4.68
C VAL A 32 5.48 -7.56 6.18
N GLY A 33 4.22 -7.28 6.57
CA GLY A 33 3.83 -7.17 7.97
C GLY A 33 4.01 -8.47 8.75
N VAL A 34 3.57 -9.61 8.18
CA VAL A 34 3.82 -10.95 8.75
C VAL A 34 5.31 -11.22 8.87
N ALA A 35 6.10 -10.92 7.83
CA ALA A 35 7.54 -11.12 7.85
C ALA A 35 8.20 -10.33 8.99
N HIS A 36 7.83 -9.05 9.18
CA HIS A 36 8.34 -8.23 10.26
C HIS A 36 7.97 -8.73 11.66
N LEU A 37 6.79 -9.33 11.84
CA LEU A 37 6.38 -9.91 13.12
C LEU A 37 7.05 -11.27 13.39
N ALA A 38 7.01 -12.17 12.42
CA ALA A 38 7.47 -13.55 12.56
C ALA A 38 9.00 -13.66 12.54
N ALA A 39 9.67 -12.80 11.78
CA ALA A 39 11.12 -12.78 11.61
C ALA A 39 11.77 -11.55 12.27
N ALA A 40 11.12 -10.92 13.26
CA ALA A 40 11.60 -9.67 13.88
C ALA A 40 13.05 -9.75 14.39
N VAL A 41 13.40 -10.85 15.07
CA VAL A 41 14.75 -11.08 15.62
C VAL A 41 15.79 -11.26 14.49
N PRO A 42 15.63 -12.23 13.57
CA PRO A 42 16.61 -12.39 12.49
C PRO A 42 16.66 -11.18 11.53
N LEU A 43 15.57 -10.42 11.39
CA LEU A 43 15.58 -9.16 10.66
C LEU A 43 16.41 -8.09 11.38
N ALA A 44 16.24 -7.95 12.70
CA ALA A 44 17.06 -7.03 13.48
C ALA A 44 18.57 -7.33 13.33
N ASP A 45 18.95 -8.61 13.32
CA ASP A 45 20.35 -9.02 13.14
C ASP A 45 20.86 -8.75 11.71
N LEU A 46 20.01 -8.92 10.69
CA LEU A 46 20.40 -8.82 9.28
C LEU A 46 20.38 -7.38 8.72
N VAL A 47 19.35 -6.61 9.08
CA VAL A 47 19.08 -5.29 8.52
C VAL A 47 19.17 -4.16 9.56
N GLY A 48 19.46 -4.48 10.81
CA GLY A 48 19.49 -3.51 11.91
C GLY A 48 18.09 -3.13 12.39
N ALA A 49 18.00 -2.02 13.12
CA ALA A 49 16.85 -1.62 13.93
C ALA A 49 16.51 -2.58 15.07
N ASP A 50 15.90 -2.05 16.13
CA ASP A 50 15.52 -2.88 17.27
C ASP A 50 14.33 -3.80 16.93
N VAL A 51 14.23 -4.93 17.63
CA VAL A 51 13.18 -5.94 17.42
C VAL A 51 11.78 -5.36 17.67
N ALA A 52 11.63 -4.39 18.57
CA ALA A 52 10.35 -3.78 18.87
C ALA A 52 9.88 -2.89 17.71
N ALA A 53 10.78 -2.16 17.04
CA ALA A 53 10.51 -1.38 15.84
C ALA A 53 10.00 -2.28 14.71
N HIS A 54 10.67 -3.42 14.46
CA HIS A 54 10.19 -4.42 13.48
C HIS A 54 8.77 -4.90 13.82
N ARG A 55 8.51 -5.25 15.08
CA ARG A 55 7.17 -5.68 15.51
C ARG A 55 6.11 -4.60 15.36
N TRP A 56 6.43 -3.36 15.71
CA TRP A 56 5.51 -2.23 15.55
C TRP A 56 5.19 -1.96 14.08
N VAL A 57 6.19 -1.92 13.22
CA VAL A 57 6.00 -1.78 11.77
C VAL A 57 5.17 -2.95 11.23
N GLY A 58 5.46 -4.18 11.64
CA GLY A 58 4.72 -5.35 11.20
C GLY A 58 3.25 -5.30 11.59
N ALA A 59 2.95 -4.94 12.85
CA ALA A 59 1.58 -4.77 13.33
C ALA A 59 0.84 -3.64 12.60
N PHE A 60 1.50 -2.51 12.38
CA PHE A 60 0.96 -1.40 11.60
C PHE A 60 0.60 -1.83 10.18
N LEU A 61 1.51 -2.53 9.48
CA LEU A 61 1.30 -3.00 8.12
C LEU A 61 0.16 -4.03 8.02
N LEU A 62 -0.02 -4.90 9.01
CA LEU A 62 -1.17 -5.80 9.06
C LEU A 62 -2.49 -5.02 9.21
N GLY A 63 -2.53 -4.04 10.10
CA GLY A 63 -3.71 -3.17 10.26
C GLY A 63 -4.03 -2.42 8.97
N TYR A 64 -3.01 -1.87 8.32
CA TYR A 64 -3.13 -1.20 7.03
C TYR A 64 -3.65 -2.14 5.94
N ALA A 65 -3.09 -3.35 5.84
CA ALA A 65 -3.52 -4.37 4.88
C ALA A 65 -5.00 -4.73 5.03
N VAL A 66 -5.51 -4.81 6.26
CA VAL A 66 -6.95 -5.03 6.52
C VAL A 66 -7.79 -3.89 5.98
N VAL A 67 -7.40 -2.63 6.25
CA VAL A 67 -8.12 -1.44 5.77
C VAL A 67 -8.15 -1.40 4.24
N VAL A 68 -7.00 -1.58 3.60
CA VAL A 68 -6.88 -1.55 2.13
C VAL A 68 -7.61 -2.73 1.50
N GLY A 69 -7.51 -3.92 2.07
CA GLY A 69 -8.22 -5.12 1.62
C GLY A 69 -9.74 -4.97 1.71
N ALA A 70 -10.23 -4.38 2.79
CA ALA A 70 -11.65 -4.04 2.93
C ALA A 70 -12.09 -3.02 1.85
N TYR A 71 -11.28 -1.99 1.59
CA TYR A 71 -11.56 -1.04 0.52
C TYR A 71 -11.60 -1.71 -0.85
N ALA A 72 -10.63 -2.58 -1.15
CA ALA A 72 -10.52 -3.30 -2.41
C ALA A 72 -11.77 -4.13 -2.75
N ARG A 73 -12.41 -4.71 -1.73
CA ARG A 73 -13.62 -5.53 -1.87
C ARG A 73 -14.93 -4.72 -1.89
N SER A 74 -14.87 -3.44 -1.53
CA SER A 74 -16.05 -2.60 -1.32
C SER A 74 -16.45 -1.76 -2.56
N ALA A 75 -17.66 -1.19 -2.50
CA ALA A 75 -18.14 -0.13 -3.38
C ALA A 75 -17.94 1.28 -2.78
N MET A 76 -17.02 1.43 -1.81
CA MET A 76 -16.77 2.71 -1.13
C MET A 76 -16.33 3.82 -2.08
N SER A 77 -16.48 5.07 -1.61
CA SER A 77 -16.22 6.27 -2.39
C SER A 77 -14.78 6.31 -2.95
N PRO A 78 -14.56 6.93 -4.12
CA PRO A 78 -13.21 7.18 -4.62
C PRO A 78 -12.34 8.03 -3.68
N ARG A 79 -12.95 8.87 -2.83
CA ARG A 79 -12.23 9.71 -1.84
C ARG A 79 -11.44 8.86 -0.84
N LEU A 80 -12.02 7.75 -0.36
CA LEU A 80 -11.30 6.81 0.50
C LEU A 80 -10.11 6.17 -0.21
N GLY A 81 -10.24 5.87 -1.49
CA GLY A 81 -9.13 5.34 -2.29
C GLY A 81 -7.98 6.35 -2.42
N TRP A 82 -8.30 7.63 -2.60
CA TRP A 82 -7.27 8.68 -2.59
C TRP A 82 -6.62 8.86 -1.22
N ALA A 83 -7.34 8.63 -0.13
CA ALA A 83 -6.74 8.62 1.21
C ALA A 83 -5.72 7.49 1.38
N VAL A 84 -5.99 6.28 0.85
CA VAL A 84 -5.03 5.17 0.80
C VAL A 84 -3.79 5.55 -0.01
N VAL A 85 -3.98 6.13 -1.21
CA VAL A 85 -2.86 6.62 -2.03
C VAL A 85 -2.01 7.65 -1.27
N ALA A 86 -2.66 8.61 -0.60
CA ALA A 86 -1.96 9.60 0.21
C ALA A 86 -1.20 8.96 1.38
N GLY A 87 -1.78 7.97 2.05
CA GLY A 87 -1.12 7.18 3.10
C GLY A 87 0.13 6.48 2.58
N ASN A 88 0.05 5.83 1.42
CA ASN A 88 1.22 5.22 0.76
C ASN A 88 2.29 6.26 0.42
N VAL A 89 1.92 7.44 -0.07
CA VAL A 89 2.88 8.53 -0.35
C VAL A 89 3.58 8.99 0.93
N VAL A 90 2.83 9.19 2.02
CA VAL A 90 3.41 9.54 3.32
C VAL A 90 4.36 8.44 3.80
N TRP A 91 3.98 7.17 3.64
CA TRP A 91 4.84 6.03 3.99
C TRP A 91 6.14 6.00 3.19
N VAL A 92 6.09 6.31 1.89
CA VAL A 92 7.28 6.42 1.04
C VAL A 92 8.20 7.54 1.52
N ILE A 93 7.65 8.72 1.81
CA ILE A 93 8.43 9.86 2.30
C ILE A 93 9.11 9.52 3.63
N ALA A 94 8.36 8.94 4.57
CA ALA A 94 8.91 8.49 5.86
C ALA A 94 10.00 7.42 5.68
N SER A 95 9.81 6.48 4.75
CA SER A 95 10.81 5.44 4.45
C SER A 95 12.10 6.05 3.89
N ILE A 96 12.00 7.04 2.98
CA ILE A 96 13.15 7.75 2.44
C ILE A 96 13.85 8.55 3.54
N GLU A 97 13.11 9.23 4.41
CA GLU A 97 13.66 9.96 5.54
C GLU A 97 14.46 9.04 6.48
N VAL A 98 13.89 7.89 6.86
CA VAL A 98 14.57 6.88 7.67
C VAL A 98 15.85 6.39 6.98
N ALA A 99 15.80 6.13 5.68
CA ALA A 99 16.96 5.69 4.92
C ALA A 99 18.06 6.77 4.83
N LEU A 100 17.70 8.05 4.71
CA LEU A 100 18.66 9.15 4.60
C LEU A 100 19.29 9.51 5.96
N THR A 101 18.53 9.40 7.04
CA THR A 101 18.97 9.78 8.39
C THR A 101 19.62 8.64 9.15
N ALA A 102 19.61 7.42 8.60
CA ALA A 102 20.02 6.19 9.31
C ALA A 102 19.31 6.02 10.67
N MET A 103 18.07 6.53 10.77
CA MET A 103 17.28 6.48 12.00
C MET A 103 17.09 5.02 12.44
N GLY A 104 17.29 4.73 13.72
CA GLY A 104 17.19 3.37 14.25
C GLY A 104 18.40 2.48 13.97
N GLY A 105 19.53 3.03 13.53
CA GLY A 105 20.76 2.24 13.30
C GLY A 105 20.70 1.40 12.03
N LEU A 106 19.89 1.82 11.04
CA LEU A 106 19.87 1.18 9.73
C LEU A 106 21.15 1.50 8.96
N GLU A 107 22.01 0.50 8.82
CA GLU A 107 23.23 0.57 8.01
C GLU A 107 23.23 -0.48 6.89
N GLY A 108 24.01 -0.21 5.84
CA GLY A 108 24.24 -1.16 4.74
C GLY A 108 22.96 -1.75 4.13
N ALA A 109 22.76 -3.06 4.36
CA ALA A 109 21.66 -3.84 3.80
C ALA A 109 20.27 -3.35 4.24
N GLY A 110 20.09 -2.88 5.48
CA GLY A 110 18.79 -2.39 5.94
C GLY A 110 18.36 -1.12 5.24
N ARG A 111 19.31 -0.23 4.99
CA ARG A 111 19.07 1.01 4.25
C ARG A 111 18.64 0.72 2.81
N VAL A 112 19.29 -0.25 2.17
CA VAL A 112 18.89 -0.74 0.83
C VAL A 112 17.50 -1.36 0.87
N TRP A 113 17.21 -2.18 1.89
CA TRP A 113 15.91 -2.81 2.08
C TRP A 113 14.77 -1.78 2.17
N VAL A 114 14.91 -0.76 3.01
CA VAL A 114 13.91 0.31 3.17
C VAL A 114 13.70 1.07 1.86
N VAL A 115 14.76 1.37 1.11
CA VAL A 115 14.63 2.04 -0.20
C VAL A 115 13.89 1.16 -1.21
N LEU A 116 14.23 -0.12 -1.30
CA LEU A 116 13.54 -1.05 -2.22
C LEU A 116 12.05 -1.18 -1.89
N GLN A 117 11.71 -1.31 -0.61
CA GLN A 117 10.32 -1.34 -0.15
C GLN A 117 9.59 -0.02 -0.42
N ALA A 118 10.25 1.13 -0.24
CA ALA A 118 9.68 2.43 -0.59
C ALA A 118 9.35 2.54 -2.09
N LEU A 119 10.22 2.04 -2.97
CA LEU A 119 9.96 2.01 -4.42
C LEU A 119 8.72 1.17 -4.76
N VAL A 120 8.60 -0.03 -4.17
CA VAL A 120 7.43 -0.89 -4.38
C VAL A 120 6.13 -0.20 -3.93
N VAL A 121 6.15 0.46 -2.76
CA VAL A 121 4.98 1.20 -2.27
C VAL A 121 4.66 2.41 -3.16
N ALA A 122 5.67 3.11 -3.68
CA ALA A 122 5.48 4.21 -4.62
C ALA A 122 4.84 3.75 -5.94
N ASP A 123 5.29 2.62 -6.49
CA ASP A 123 4.71 2.02 -7.68
C ASP A 123 3.24 1.61 -7.46
N LEU A 124 2.95 0.98 -6.32
CA LEU A 124 1.58 0.63 -5.94
C LEU A 124 0.69 1.87 -5.81
N ALA A 125 1.18 2.93 -5.15
CA ALA A 125 0.46 4.20 -5.02
C ALA A 125 0.14 4.81 -6.40
N LEU A 126 1.11 4.78 -7.32
CA LEU A 126 0.93 5.26 -8.69
C LEU A 126 -0.11 4.43 -9.45
N LEU A 127 -0.08 3.11 -9.33
CA LEU A 127 -1.01 2.20 -10.00
C LEU A 127 -2.43 2.34 -9.44
N GLN A 128 -2.58 2.51 -8.12
CA GLN A 128 -3.84 2.84 -7.46
C GLN A 128 -4.40 4.19 -7.95
N ALA A 129 -3.55 5.22 -7.99
CA ALA A 129 -3.93 6.55 -8.48
C ALA A 129 -4.42 6.49 -9.94
N ARG A 130 -3.70 5.77 -10.81
CA ARG A 130 -4.12 5.53 -12.20
C ARG A 130 -5.48 4.83 -12.25
N ALA A 131 -5.66 3.76 -11.48
CA ALA A 131 -6.92 3.02 -11.43
C ALA A 131 -8.11 3.81 -10.87
N LEU A 132 -7.86 4.82 -10.02
CA LEU A 132 -8.88 5.76 -9.55
C LEU A 132 -9.23 6.81 -10.60
N ARG A 133 -8.26 7.24 -11.43
CA ARG A 133 -8.47 8.22 -12.52
C ARG A 133 -9.17 7.62 -13.73
N THR A 134 -8.93 6.34 -14.04
CA THR A 134 -9.59 5.62 -15.14
C THR A 134 -11.00 5.14 -14.80
N ARG A 135 -11.54 5.58 -13.65
CA ARG A 135 -12.92 5.29 -13.26
C ARG A 135 -13.85 6.15 -14.09
#